data_AF-A0A940MCE3-F1
#
_entry.id   AF-A0A940MCE3-F1
#
_cell.length_a   1.000
_cell.length_b   1.000
_cell.length_c   1.000
_cell.angle_alpha   90.00
_cell.angle_beta   90.00
_cell.angle_gamma   90.00
#
_symmetry.space_group_name_H-M   'P 1'
#
loop_
_entity.id
_entity.type
_entity.pdbx_description
1 polymer ?
#
loop_
_entity_poly.entity_id
_entity_poly.type
_entity_poly.pdbx_seq_one_letter_code
_entity_poly.pdbx_strand_id
1 'polypeptide(L)'
;MWSDTAFRRAVSQASPHLAEQVQAIINGRTPKVRRMHRAALATVRYAIRYAHRSTPYGLFAGVTPLGFDQAASVRFGEEHRAVARPDPARLDEMLTAWESDAARMASAEVCVNTLIRQDGQHIHVPSEGDAEFRLALNPALRLVLDLARSPIAYRQLSDKLAAEFPAVNDTARDSFLRELLRVRLLRSSLRAPATIADPASVLPPMSRAQMADLRTACDLRLDAEVRLPKQVLTEVETAATVLARLATHPNGTPSWRRWIEQFTALYGENAAIPVELATDPDGGVGFPAGFTAASEPPRPMSRRDRLLLELAGTAAIEGSRTVTLTGAMIEELQAAGDDPRHVAPHLELAAQVHATTVPTLDRGDFRLRVLTVSRSAGSMTGRFWHLFPGTEATYAKLPTVDPQAELAQLSFHAGRVPADLLTRAPQALPRIVSVGEFRHPDPSVLFPRDLSVTVADGRPQLVESTTGKRLELLAPTAINFLWNNYTPPMARFLGEISRAASPQVTWFDWGAAWTLPFTPALTYRRTILAAARWKLHSRTLPARTVPLPQWGDQLHAWRARFRVPERVLLPKDDQQLPLDLTRHVDLALLRAHLDASSFGIATLHEAPPPDADGWINGRAHSIVVPLARRS
;
A
#
# COMPACT_ATOMS: atom_id res chain seq x y z
N MET A 1 27.67 15.12 7.41
CA MET A 1 26.61 14.41 6.66
C MET A 1 27.13 13.96 5.29
N TRP A 2 27.38 14.85 4.33
CA TRP A 2 27.75 14.45 2.95
C TRP A 2 29.12 13.76 2.78
N SER A 3 29.98 13.84 3.81
CA SER A 3 31.26 13.13 3.87
C SER A 3 31.11 11.63 4.17
N ASP A 4 29.96 11.19 4.71
CA ASP A 4 29.65 9.78 4.91
C ASP A 4 29.34 9.14 3.55
N THR A 5 30.19 8.20 3.15
CA THR A 5 30.10 7.55 1.83
C THR A 5 28.85 6.68 1.70
N ALA A 6 28.43 6.00 2.77
CA ALA A 6 27.25 5.13 2.75
C ALA A 6 25.97 5.97 2.65
N PHE A 7 25.89 7.05 3.44
CA PHE A 7 24.80 8.01 3.37
C PHE A 7 24.71 8.67 1.99
N ARG A 8 25.84 9.18 1.47
CA ARG A 8 25.88 9.79 0.14
C ARG A 8 25.45 8.82 -0.96
N ARG A 9 25.87 7.55 -0.88
CA ARG A 9 25.46 6.50 -1.83
C ARG A 9 23.94 6.27 -1.78
N ALA A 10 23.36 6.14 -0.59
CA ALA A 10 21.92 5.95 -0.44
C ALA A 10 21.11 7.14 -1.00
N VAL A 11 21.54 8.37 -0.72
CA VAL A 11 20.89 9.58 -1.26
C VAL A 11 21.06 9.67 -2.77
N SER A 12 22.25 9.39 -3.30
CA SER A 12 22.51 9.47 -4.74
C SER A 12 21.66 8.48 -5.54
N GLN A 13 21.38 7.31 -4.99
CA GLN A 13 20.47 6.35 -5.62
C GLN A 13 19.01 6.79 -5.55
N ALA A 14 18.54 7.26 -4.38
CA ALA A 14 17.14 7.64 -4.21
C ALA A 14 16.79 8.99 -4.86
N SER A 15 17.75 9.90 -4.96
CA SER A 15 17.53 11.24 -5.50
C SER A 15 18.81 11.77 -6.18
N PRO A 16 19.12 11.32 -7.41
CA PRO A 16 20.29 11.77 -8.17
C PRO A 16 20.35 13.30 -8.31
N HIS A 17 19.20 13.93 -8.60
CA HIS A 17 19.11 15.38 -8.71
C HIS A 17 19.48 16.12 -7.42
N LEU A 18 19.06 15.61 -6.25
CA LEU A 18 19.47 16.20 -4.97
C LEU A 18 20.98 16.04 -4.77
N ALA A 19 21.54 14.88 -5.10
CA ALA A 19 22.97 14.64 -4.98
C ALA A 19 23.81 15.59 -5.85
N GLU A 20 23.39 15.81 -7.09
CA GLU A 20 24.00 16.82 -7.98
C GLU A 20 23.92 18.23 -7.39
N GLN A 21 22.75 18.60 -6.86
CA GLN A 21 22.56 19.92 -6.22
C GLN A 21 23.46 20.11 -5.00
N VAL A 22 23.56 19.11 -4.12
CA VAL A 22 24.43 19.16 -2.94
C VAL A 22 25.90 19.24 -3.36
N GLN A 23 26.30 18.47 -4.37
CA GLN A 23 27.68 18.51 -4.88
C GLN A 23 28.02 19.86 -5.52
N ALA A 24 27.09 20.46 -6.28
CA ALA A 24 27.27 21.79 -6.83
C ALA A 24 27.48 22.84 -5.73
N ILE A 25 26.68 22.78 -4.66
CA ILE A 25 26.81 23.68 -3.50
C ILE A 25 28.18 23.51 -2.83
N ILE A 26 28.63 22.28 -2.61
CA ILE A 26 29.95 21.99 -2.00
C ILE A 26 31.09 22.51 -2.88
N ASN A 27 30.96 22.39 -4.19
CA ASN A 27 31.95 22.85 -5.16
C ASN A 27 31.95 24.38 -5.36
N GLY A 28 31.23 25.15 -4.53
CA GLY A 28 31.15 26.61 -4.65
C GLY A 28 30.35 27.12 -5.86
N ARG A 29 29.62 26.24 -6.56
CA ARG A 29 28.65 26.68 -7.56
C ARG A 29 27.41 27.13 -6.81
N THR A 30 27.20 28.44 -6.72
CA THR A 30 26.24 29.07 -5.80
C THR A 30 24.87 29.26 -6.45
N PRO A 31 23.90 28.33 -6.31
CA PRO A 31 22.52 28.64 -6.67
C PRO A 31 21.98 29.72 -5.71
N LYS A 32 20.87 30.38 -6.08
CA LYS A 32 20.17 31.33 -5.20
C LYS A 32 19.98 30.73 -3.78
N VAL A 33 20.18 31.52 -2.72
CA VAL A 33 20.10 31.10 -1.30
C VAL A 33 18.88 30.21 -0.99
N ARG A 34 17.72 30.54 -1.56
CA ARG A 34 16.49 29.74 -1.42
C ARG A 34 16.63 28.28 -1.89
N ARG A 35 17.37 28.04 -2.99
CA ARG A 35 17.65 26.69 -3.51
C ARG A 35 18.63 25.95 -2.59
N MET A 36 19.65 26.63 -2.07
CA MET A 36 20.57 26.05 -1.09
C MET A 36 19.82 25.58 0.16
N HIS A 37 18.95 26.43 0.72
CA HIS A 37 18.14 26.08 1.88
C HIS A 37 17.21 24.88 1.61
N ARG A 38 16.57 24.83 0.44
CA ARG A 38 15.72 23.69 0.06
C ARG A 38 16.54 22.38 -0.05
N ALA A 39 17.72 22.42 -0.67
CA ALA A 39 18.60 21.26 -0.78
C ALA A 39 19.12 20.81 0.60
N ALA A 40 19.47 21.75 1.47
CA ALA A 40 19.87 21.45 2.85
C ALA A 40 18.75 20.75 3.63
N LEU A 41 17.52 21.31 3.63
CA LEU A 41 16.38 20.67 4.30
C LEU A 41 16.05 19.29 3.72
N ALA A 42 16.13 19.12 2.40
CA ALA A 42 15.93 17.81 1.77
C ALA A 42 17.01 16.80 2.22
N THR A 43 18.26 17.23 2.29
CA THR A 43 19.39 16.40 2.78
C THR A 43 19.19 16.00 4.25
N VAL A 44 18.72 16.92 5.11
CA VAL A 44 18.40 16.59 6.51
C VAL A 44 17.26 15.57 6.60
N ARG A 45 16.21 15.69 5.78
CA ARG A 45 15.13 14.67 5.74
C ARG A 45 15.67 13.29 5.38
N TYR A 46 16.60 13.21 4.43
CA TYR A 46 17.27 11.95 4.11
C TYR A 46 18.19 11.45 5.23
N ALA A 47 18.88 12.33 5.93
CA ALA A 47 19.70 11.95 7.09
C ALA A 47 18.83 11.37 8.22
N ILE A 48 17.70 12.01 8.51
CA ILE A 48 16.72 11.50 9.47
C ILE A 48 16.17 10.14 9.01
N ARG A 49 15.86 9.98 7.72
CA ARG A 49 15.44 8.69 7.16
C ARG A 49 16.51 7.62 7.39
N TYR A 50 17.75 7.91 7.03
CA TYR A 50 18.89 7.01 7.12
C TYR A 50 19.15 6.53 8.55
N ALA A 51 18.93 7.39 9.54
CA ALA A 51 19.13 7.05 10.95
C ALA A 51 17.91 6.40 11.62
N HIS A 52 16.68 6.76 11.24
CA HIS A 52 15.51 6.51 12.08
C HIS A 52 14.32 5.85 11.39
N ARG A 53 14.36 5.55 10.08
CA ARG A 53 13.22 4.97 9.38
C ARG A 53 13.49 3.55 8.93
N SER A 54 12.75 2.61 9.51
CA SER A 54 12.76 1.18 9.20
C SER A 54 12.03 0.80 7.91
N THR A 55 11.22 1.69 7.32
CA THR A 55 10.46 1.40 6.08
C THR A 55 11.41 1.12 4.92
N PRO A 56 11.40 -0.08 4.30
CA PRO A 56 12.36 -0.45 3.26
C PRO A 56 12.28 0.47 2.04
N TYR A 57 13.43 0.99 1.61
CA TYR A 57 13.56 1.87 0.45
C TYR A 57 15.03 1.98 0.04
N GLY A 58 15.36 1.44 -1.13
CA GLY A 58 16.71 1.48 -1.66
C GLY A 58 17.72 0.94 -0.62
N LEU A 59 18.78 1.71 -0.40
CA LEU A 59 19.83 1.39 0.57
C LEU A 59 19.63 2.00 1.98
N PHE A 60 18.47 2.63 2.25
CA PHE A 60 18.22 3.23 3.57
C PHE A 60 17.80 2.20 4.62
N ALA A 61 17.04 1.19 4.20
CA ALA A 61 16.51 0.15 5.08
C ALA A 61 16.24 -1.11 4.26
N GLY A 62 16.41 -2.26 4.90
CA GLY A 62 16.17 -3.57 4.29
C GLY A 62 15.26 -4.44 5.16
N VAL A 63 15.13 -5.69 4.73
CA VAL A 63 14.29 -6.70 5.40
C VAL A 63 15.11 -7.95 5.74
N THR A 64 14.70 -8.64 6.80
CA THR A 64 15.18 -9.98 7.17
C THR A 64 14.03 -10.75 7.83
N PRO A 65 13.97 -12.09 7.75
CA PRO A 65 13.00 -12.89 8.50
C PRO A 65 13.15 -12.69 10.01
N LEU A 66 12.02 -12.73 10.71
CA LEU A 66 11.94 -12.64 12.16
C LEU A 66 11.62 -14.01 12.75
N GLY A 67 12.39 -14.45 13.75
CA GLY A 67 12.09 -15.63 14.55
C GLY A 67 11.47 -15.30 15.90
N PHE A 68 10.81 -16.28 16.52
CA PHE A 68 10.38 -16.22 17.92
C PHE A 68 10.94 -17.39 18.71
N ASP A 69 11.49 -17.12 19.90
CA ASP A 69 12.15 -18.12 20.75
C ASP A 69 11.92 -17.82 22.25
N GLN A 70 12.55 -18.56 23.16
CA GLN A 70 12.45 -18.32 24.60
C GLN A 70 13.17 -17.03 25.04
N ALA A 71 14.25 -16.67 24.36
CA ALA A 71 15.03 -15.45 24.62
C ALA A 71 15.29 -14.69 23.31
N ALA A 72 15.53 -13.39 23.43
CA ALA A 72 15.86 -12.53 22.31
C ALA A 72 17.31 -12.78 21.86
N SER A 73 17.53 -12.74 20.55
CA SER A 73 18.88 -12.71 19.98
C SER A 73 18.90 -11.77 18.79
N VAL A 74 19.97 -10.99 18.68
CA VAL A 74 20.13 -9.97 17.65
C VAL A 74 21.55 -10.05 17.10
N ARG A 75 21.68 -10.34 15.82
CA ARG A 75 22.94 -10.26 15.07
C ARG A 75 22.72 -9.43 13.82
N PHE A 76 23.61 -8.47 13.59
CA PHE A 76 23.75 -7.77 12.32
C PHE A 76 25.18 -7.98 11.84
N GLY A 77 25.36 -8.50 10.63
CA GLY A 77 26.64 -8.52 9.96
C GLY A 77 26.73 -7.41 8.90
N GLU A 78 27.72 -7.50 8.03
CA GLU A 78 28.04 -6.46 7.03
C GLU A 78 27.67 -6.90 5.60
N GLU A 79 27.30 -8.18 5.39
CA GLU A 79 27.07 -8.77 4.06
C GLU A 79 25.64 -8.52 3.54
N HIS A 80 25.14 -7.29 3.68
CA HIS A 80 23.83 -6.92 3.16
C HIS A 80 23.80 -7.04 1.62
N ARG A 81 22.73 -7.63 1.09
CA ARG A 81 22.60 -7.89 -0.36
C ARG A 81 21.53 -7.01 -0.96
N ALA A 82 21.95 -6.04 -1.78
CA ALA A 82 21.04 -5.24 -2.58
C ALA A 82 20.62 -6.01 -3.83
N VAL A 83 19.32 -6.23 -4.02
CA VAL A 83 18.75 -6.87 -5.20
C VAL A 83 18.18 -5.78 -6.10
N ALA A 84 18.86 -5.56 -7.23
CA ALA A 84 18.53 -4.47 -8.14
C ALA A 84 17.35 -4.82 -9.06
N ARG A 85 16.45 -3.86 -9.22
CA ARG A 85 15.18 -3.97 -9.93
C ARG A 85 15.11 -2.90 -11.02
N PRO A 86 14.52 -3.20 -12.20
CA PRO A 86 14.27 -2.16 -13.19
C PRO A 86 13.40 -1.04 -12.59
N ASP A 87 13.77 0.21 -12.86
CA ASP A 87 12.92 1.37 -12.60
C ASP A 87 11.63 1.24 -13.40
N PRO A 88 10.44 1.29 -12.77
CA PRO A 88 9.19 1.09 -13.48
C PRO A 88 8.93 2.08 -14.61
N ALA A 89 9.26 3.36 -14.42
CA ALA A 89 8.98 4.40 -15.42
C ALA A 89 9.91 4.24 -16.62
N ARG A 90 11.21 4.03 -16.39
CA ARG A 90 12.16 3.82 -17.48
C ARG A 90 11.94 2.48 -18.21
N LEU A 91 11.49 1.44 -17.49
CA LEU A 91 11.08 0.18 -18.10
C LEU A 91 9.86 0.38 -18.99
N ASP A 92 8.84 1.10 -18.53
CA ASP A 92 7.64 1.40 -19.30
C ASP A 92 7.95 2.21 -20.57
N GLU A 93 8.83 3.22 -20.47
CA GLU A 93 9.32 3.99 -21.62
C GLU A 93 10.01 3.09 -22.66
N MET A 94 10.92 2.22 -22.22
CA MET A 94 11.63 1.28 -23.09
C MET A 94 10.65 0.30 -23.77
N LEU A 95 9.71 -0.28 -23.02
CA LEU A 95 8.72 -1.20 -23.54
C LEU A 95 7.77 -0.50 -24.52
N THR A 96 7.36 0.73 -24.25
CA THR A 96 6.52 1.53 -25.16
C THR A 96 7.25 1.83 -26.47
N ALA A 97 8.54 2.18 -26.41
CA ALA A 97 9.37 2.38 -27.60
C ALA A 97 9.50 1.08 -28.42
N TRP A 98 9.60 -0.07 -27.74
CA TRP A 98 9.63 -1.37 -28.39
C TRP A 98 8.30 -1.73 -29.04
N GLU A 99 7.19 -1.57 -28.32
CA GLU A 99 5.83 -1.80 -28.79
C GLU A 99 5.46 -0.91 -29.98
N SER A 100 6.22 0.17 -30.22
CA SER A 100 6.06 1.05 -31.37
C SER A 100 6.72 0.55 -32.66
N ASP A 101 7.56 -0.49 -32.60
CA ASP A 101 8.31 -1.06 -33.71
C ASP A 101 7.73 -2.44 -34.11
N ALA A 102 7.02 -2.48 -35.24
CA ALA A 102 6.35 -3.68 -35.74
C ALA A 102 7.33 -4.84 -36.01
N ALA A 103 8.56 -4.55 -36.46
CA ALA A 103 9.57 -5.57 -36.71
C ALA A 103 10.03 -6.22 -35.40
N ARG A 104 10.22 -5.42 -34.35
CA ARG A 104 10.57 -5.94 -33.03
C ARG A 104 9.41 -6.63 -32.31
N MET A 105 8.18 -6.27 -32.65
CA MET A 105 6.97 -6.91 -32.12
C MET A 105 6.59 -8.19 -32.87
N ALA A 106 7.17 -8.47 -34.04
CA ALA A 106 6.74 -9.55 -34.93
C ALA A 106 6.62 -10.93 -34.25
N SER A 107 7.51 -11.25 -33.29
CA SER A 107 7.49 -12.50 -32.52
C SER A 107 6.79 -12.40 -31.17
N ALA A 108 6.40 -11.21 -30.72
CA ALA A 108 5.68 -11.02 -29.49
C ALA A 108 4.19 -11.35 -29.68
N GLU A 109 3.57 -11.87 -28.64
CA GLU A 109 2.12 -12.05 -28.59
C GLU A 109 1.43 -10.85 -27.95
N VAL A 110 0.19 -10.62 -28.37
CA VAL A 110 -0.70 -9.60 -27.83
C VAL A 110 -2.08 -10.19 -27.51
N CYS A 111 -2.76 -9.62 -26.53
CA CYS A 111 -4.16 -9.91 -26.24
C CYS A 111 -4.91 -8.65 -25.84
N VAL A 112 -6.25 -8.68 -25.93
CA VAL A 112 -7.11 -7.62 -25.43
C VAL A 112 -6.96 -7.50 -23.92
N ASN A 113 -6.85 -6.27 -23.43
CA ASN A 113 -6.83 -5.95 -22.01
C ASN A 113 -8.17 -6.33 -21.36
N THR A 114 -8.14 -7.16 -20.32
CA THR A 114 -9.35 -7.65 -19.64
C THR A 114 -10.07 -6.61 -18.79
N LEU A 115 -9.63 -5.35 -18.83
CA LEU A 115 -10.27 -4.22 -18.14
C LEU A 115 -11.01 -3.26 -19.08
N ILE A 116 -11.05 -3.55 -20.39
CA ILE A 116 -11.85 -2.73 -21.29
C ILE A 116 -13.34 -2.90 -20.97
N ARG A 117 -14.12 -1.84 -21.18
CA ARG A 117 -15.58 -1.87 -21.10
C ARG A 117 -16.16 -1.43 -22.43
N GLN A 118 -17.19 -2.11 -22.91
CA GLN A 118 -17.94 -1.67 -24.08
C GLN A 118 -19.23 -0.95 -23.63
N ASP A 119 -19.44 0.24 -24.16
CA ASP A 119 -20.68 1.02 -24.02
C ASP A 119 -21.21 1.36 -25.42
N GLY A 120 -22.23 0.60 -25.85
CA GLY A 120 -22.81 0.71 -27.19
C GLY A 120 -21.75 0.56 -28.30
N GLN A 121 -21.49 1.65 -29.02
CA GLN A 121 -20.48 1.74 -30.10
C GLN A 121 -19.13 2.31 -29.61
N HIS A 122 -18.86 2.32 -28.31
CA HIS A 122 -17.61 2.83 -27.75
C HIS A 122 -16.93 1.79 -26.87
N ILE A 123 -15.61 1.77 -26.90
CA ILE A 123 -14.75 0.99 -26.01
C ILE A 123 -14.03 1.96 -25.08
N HIS A 124 -14.22 1.77 -23.78
CA HIS A 124 -13.51 2.46 -22.72
C HIS A 124 -12.30 1.63 -22.31
N VAL A 125 -11.11 2.24 -22.34
CA VAL A 125 -9.84 1.57 -22.03
C VAL A 125 -9.17 2.31 -20.87
N PRO A 126 -8.92 1.64 -19.73
CA PRO A 126 -8.24 2.28 -18.61
C PRO A 126 -6.82 2.73 -18.97
N SER A 127 -6.49 3.95 -18.57
CA SER A 127 -5.17 4.56 -18.71
C SER A 127 -4.46 4.65 -17.35
N GLU A 128 -3.41 5.45 -17.25
CA GLU A 128 -2.72 5.69 -15.98
C GLU A 128 -3.59 6.52 -15.02
N GLY A 129 -3.71 6.07 -13.77
CA GLY A 129 -4.51 6.72 -12.75
C GLY A 129 -6.01 6.50 -12.94
N ASP A 130 -6.76 7.61 -12.92
CA ASP A 130 -8.21 7.70 -13.10
C ASP A 130 -8.62 8.06 -14.55
N ALA A 131 -7.64 8.18 -15.45
CA ALA A 131 -7.88 8.49 -16.85
C ALA A 131 -8.33 7.25 -17.66
N GLU A 132 -9.11 7.48 -18.71
CA GLU A 132 -9.51 6.47 -19.68
C GLU A 132 -9.46 7.01 -21.12
N PHE A 133 -9.24 6.12 -22.07
CA PHE A 133 -9.43 6.39 -23.49
C PHE A 133 -10.81 5.89 -23.94
N ARG A 134 -11.45 6.65 -24.82
CA ARG A 134 -12.71 6.26 -25.47
C ARG A 134 -12.46 6.08 -26.97
N LEU A 135 -12.70 4.88 -27.48
CA LEU A 135 -12.51 4.51 -28.88
C LEU A 135 -13.85 4.19 -29.52
N ALA A 136 -14.09 4.69 -30.73
CA ALA A 136 -15.27 4.30 -31.50
C ALA A 136 -15.09 2.89 -32.08
N LEU A 137 -16.10 2.03 -31.93
CA LEU A 137 -16.11 0.69 -32.46
C LEU A 137 -16.29 0.74 -33.98
N ASN A 138 -15.25 0.35 -34.70
CA ASN A 138 -15.26 0.22 -36.16
C ASN A 138 -14.97 -1.26 -36.56
N PRO A 139 -15.15 -1.65 -37.84
CA PRO A 139 -14.95 -3.03 -38.26
C PRO A 139 -13.55 -3.59 -37.96
N ALA A 140 -12.49 -2.79 -38.13
CA ALA A 140 -11.13 -3.21 -37.85
C ALA A 140 -10.89 -3.43 -36.34
N LEU A 141 -11.42 -2.54 -35.49
CA LEU A 141 -11.34 -2.69 -34.04
C LEU A 141 -12.14 -3.91 -33.56
N ARG A 142 -13.32 -4.15 -34.12
CA ARG A 142 -14.11 -5.36 -33.82
C ARG A 142 -13.34 -6.63 -34.15
N LEU A 143 -12.72 -6.67 -35.33
CA LEU A 143 -11.87 -7.81 -35.72
C LEU A 143 -10.70 -8.01 -34.73
N VAL A 144 -10.04 -6.94 -34.29
CA VAL A 144 -8.98 -7.05 -33.26
C VAL A 144 -9.52 -7.59 -31.94
N LEU A 145 -10.67 -7.09 -31.48
CA LEU A 145 -11.29 -7.54 -30.22
C LEU A 145 -11.63 -9.04 -30.25
N ASP A 146 -12.09 -9.54 -31.40
CA ASP A 146 -12.43 -10.95 -31.57
C ASP A 146 -11.18 -11.82 -31.69
N LEU A 147 -10.22 -11.44 -32.54
CA LEU A 147 -9.01 -12.22 -32.80
C LEU A 147 -8.05 -12.27 -31.61
N ALA A 148 -7.93 -11.16 -30.87
CA ALA A 148 -6.99 -11.02 -29.77
C ALA A 148 -7.64 -11.25 -28.38
N ARG A 149 -8.83 -11.85 -28.31
CA ARG A 149 -9.47 -12.25 -27.04
C ARG A 149 -8.61 -13.23 -26.24
N SER A 150 -7.84 -14.06 -26.96
CA SER A 150 -6.75 -14.89 -26.44
C SER A 150 -5.43 -14.42 -27.08
N PRO A 151 -4.27 -14.74 -26.49
CA PRO A 151 -2.98 -14.41 -27.06
C PRO A 151 -2.87 -14.82 -28.53
N ILE A 152 -2.43 -13.88 -29.36
CA ILE A 152 -2.14 -14.07 -30.78
C ILE A 152 -0.80 -13.41 -31.09
N ALA A 153 0.02 -14.03 -31.94
CA ALA A 153 1.26 -13.41 -32.39
C ALA A 153 0.96 -12.09 -33.13
N TYR A 154 1.70 -11.03 -32.84
CA TYR A 154 1.52 -9.70 -33.43
C TYR A 154 1.51 -9.76 -34.96
N ARG A 155 2.43 -10.53 -35.55
CA ARG A 155 2.49 -10.74 -37.00
C ARG A 155 1.22 -11.39 -37.54
N GLN A 156 0.71 -12.43 -36.87
CA GLN A 156 -0.52 -13.10 -37.29
C GLN A 156 -1.74 -12.17 -37.21
N LEU A 157 -1.82 -11.32 -36.18
CA LEU A 157 -2.88 -10.32 -36.08
C LEU A 157 -2.79 -9.30 -37.23
N SER A 158 -1.58 -8.82 -37.54
CA SER A 158 -1.34 -7.92 -38.66
C SER A 158 -1.71 -8.58 -39.99
N ASP A 159 -1.28 -9.81 -40.25
CA ASP A 159 -1.57 -10.55 -41.50
C ASP A 159 -3.07 -10.76 -41.70
N LYS A 160 -3.81 -11.10 -40.63
CA LYS A 160 -5.28 -11.21 -40.67
C LYS A 160 -5.97 -9.88 -40.97
N LEU A 161 -5.47 -8.77 -40.43
CA LEU A 161 -5.97 -7.43 -40.75
C LEU A 161 -5.71 -7.07 -42.22
N ALA A 162 -4.55 -7.43 -42.79
CA ALA A 162 -4.30 -7.23 -44.23
C ALA A 162 -5.23 -8.06 -45.11
N ALA A 163 -5.50 -9.30 -44.72
CA ALA A 163 -6.39 -10.17 -45.47
C ALA A 163 -7.83 -9.63 -45.50
N GLU A 164 -8.34 -9.14 -44.36
CA GLU A 164 -9.70 -8.59 -44.26
C GLU A 164 -9.81 -7.18 -44.88
N PHE A 165 -8.77 -6.35 -44.76
CA PHE A 165 -8.76 -4.97 -45.22
C PHE A 165 -7.63 -4.70 -46.24
N PRO A 166 -7.64 -5.32 -47.43
CA PRO A 166 -6.54 -5.27 -48.40
C PRO A 166 -6.29 -3.87 -48.99
N ALA A 167 -7.26 -2.96 -48.90
CA ALA A 167 -7.12 -1.57 -49.34
C ALA A 167 -6.29 -0.70 -48.37
N VAL A 168 -6.02 -1.18 -47.15
CA VAL A 168 -5.24 -0.46 -46.13
C VAL A 168 -3.76 -0.80 -46.29
N ASN A 169 -2.92 0.21 -46.48
CA ASN A 169 -1.48 0.01 -46.58
C ASN A 169 -0.84 -0.38 -45.23
N ASP A 170 0.36 -0.95 -45.30
CA ASP A 170 1.11 -1.47 -44.14
C ASP A 170 1.35 -0.39 -43.08
N THR A 171 1.73 0.83 -43.48
CA THR A 171 1.99 1.94 -42.57
C THR A 171 0.77 2.31 -41.74
N ALA A 172 -0.42 2.36 -42.36
CA ALA A 172 -1.66 2.67 -41.66
C ALA A 172 -2.06 1.55 -40.69
N ARG A 173 -1.88 0.29 -41.09
CA ARG A 173 -2.13 -0.89 -40.26
C ARG A 173 -1.19 -0.97 -39.05
N ASP A 174 0.10 -0.72 -39.27
CA ASP A 174 1.09 -0.66 -38.19
C ASP A 174 0.81 0.50 -37.23
N SER A 175 0.44 1.67 -37.76
CA SER A 175 0.02 2.80 -36.94
C SER A 175 -1.22 2.49 -36.10
N PHE A 176 -2.18 1.75 -36.66
CA PHE A 176 -3.38 1.33 -35.95
C PHE A 176 -3.04 0.37 -34.80
N LEU A 177 -2.27 -0.69 -35.05
CA LEU A 177 -1.86 -1.64 -34.00
C LEU A 177 -0.97 -0.99 -32.92
N ARG A 178 -0.05 -0.11 -33.33
CA ARG A 178 0.75 0.72 -32.41
C ARG A 178 -0.15 1.53 -31.49
N GLU A 179 -1.18 2.18 -32.05
CA GLU A 179 -2.10 2.99 -31.27
C GLU A 179 -2.88 2.14 -30.26
N LEU A 180 -3.32 0.94 -30.64
CA LEU A 180 -4.01 0.01 -29.72
C LEU A 180 -3.12 -0.46 -28.56
N LEU A 181 -1.81 -0.61 -28.79
CA LEU A 181 -0.83 -0.86 -27.71
C LEU A 181 -0.61 0.39 -26.85
N ARG A 182 -0.44 1.56 -27.48
CA ARG A 182 -0.22 2.85 -26.80
C ARG A 182 -1.36 3.19 -25.82
N VAL A 183 -2.60 2.98 -26.25
CA VAL A 183 -3.79 3.22 -25.41
C VAL A 183 -4.11 2.04 -24.48
N ARG A 184 -3.29 0.99 -24.48
CA ARG A 184 -3.41 -0.22 -23.63
C ARG A 184 -4.67 -1.04 -23.88
N LEU A 185 -5.26 -0.94 -25.07
CA LEU A 185 -6.34 -1.84 -25.50
C LEU A 185 -5.76 -3.24 -25.74
N LEU A 186 -4.59 -3.29 -26.38
CA LEU A 186 -3.77 -4.50 -26.46
C LEU A 186 -2.71 -4.49 -25.36
N ARG A 187 -2.51 -5.66 -24.75
CA ARG A 187 -1.41 -5.96 -23.83
C ARG A 187 -0.43 -6.89 -24.54
N SER A 188 0.85 -6.58 -24.47
CA SER A 188 1.89 -7.45 -25.02
C SER A 188 2.45 -8.43 -23.98
N SER A 189 2.95 -9.55 -24.48
CA SER A 189 3.77 -10.52 -23.74
C SER A 189 5.09 -9.95 -23.19
N LEU A 190 5.52 -8.78 -23.67
CA LEU A 190 6.72 -8.09 -23.16
C LEU A 190 6.48 -7.49 -21.76
N ARG A 191 5.23 -7.27 -21.37
CA ARG A 191 4.87 -6.71 -20.07
C ARG A 191 4.62 -7.84 -19.08
N ALA A 192 5.67 -8.22 -18.35
CA ALA A 192 5.64 -9.32 -17.38
C ALA A 192 4.53 -9.13 -16.33
N PRO A 193 3.71 -10.16 -16.05
CA PRO A 193 2.68 -10.06 -15.02
C PRO A 193 3.29 -9.79 -13.64
N ALA A 194 2.49 -9.29 -12.70
CA ALA A 194 2.94 -8.92 -11.36
C ALA A 194 3.42 -10.11 -10.53
N THR A 195 3.00 -11.34 -10.87
CA THR A 195 3.58 -12.57 -10.30
C THR A 195 5.07 -12.75 -10.60
N ILE A 196 5.58 -12.09 -11.65
CA ILE A 196 6.99 -12.12 -12.02
C ILE A 196 7.73 -11.01 -11.29
N ALA A 197 8.47 -11.43 -10.28
CA ALA A 197 9.33 -10.57 -9.51
C ALA A 197 10.64 -10.21 -10.24
N ASP A 198 10.88 -10.47 -11.50
CA ASP A 198 11.87 -9.67 -12.24
C ASP A 198 11.34 -9.51 -13.65
N PRO A 199 10.75 -8.34 -14.00
CA PRO A 199 10.14 -8.18 -15.31
C PRO A 199 11.14 -8.34 -16.46
N ALA A 200 12.45 -8.27 -16.18
CA ALA A 200 13.50 -8.58 -17.16
C ALA A 200 13.47 -10.03 -17.65
N SER A 201 13.00 -10.96 -16.82
CA SER A 201 13.12 -12.39 -17.05
C SER A 201 12.31 -12.87 -18.26
N VAL A 202 11.21 -12.18 -18.60
CA VAL A 202 10.33 -12.53 -19.73
C VAL A 202 10.77 -11.87 -21.05
N LEU A 203 11.72 -10.94 -21.01
CA LEU A 203 12.14 -10.23 -22.21
C LEU A 203 13.10 -11.06 -23.06
N PRO A 204 13.12 -10.85 -24.40
CA PRO A 204 14.06 -11.50 -25.30
C PRO A 204 15.54 -11.28 -24.90
N PRO A 205 16.46 -12.22 -25.16
CA PRO A 205 17.86 -12.10 -24.75
C PRO A 205 18.55 -10.81 -25.23
N MET A 206 18.26 -10.35 -26.45
CA MET A 206 18.88 -9.16 -27.05
C MET A 206 18.62 -7.86 -26.30
N SER A 207 17.61 -7.80 -25.45
CA SER A 207 17.34 -6.61 -24.63
C SER A 207 17.87 -6.66 -23.23
N ARG A 208 18.32 -7.82 -22.75
CA ARG A 208 18.84 -7.95 -21.39
C ARG A 208 20.06 -7.05 -21.15
N ALA A 209 20.84 -6.75 -22.19
CA ALA A 209 21.97 -5.81 -22.12
C ALA A 209 21.51 -4.35 -21.89
N GLN A 210 20.43 -3.90 -22.54
CA GLN A 210 19.85 -2.56 -22.36
C GLN A 210 19.24 -2.39 -20.96
N MET A 211 18.90 -3.48 -20.28
CA MET A 211 18.31 -3.46 -18.96
C MET A 211 19.28 -3.17 -17.81
N ALA A 212 20.58 -3.37 -18.01
CA ALA A 212 21.57 -3.11 -16.96
C ALA A 212 21.46 -1.66 -16.45
N ASP A 213 21.25 -0.71 -17.37
CA ASP A 213 21.12 0.71 -17.06
C ASP A 213 19.78 1.10 -16.44
N LEU A 214 18.79 0.20 -16.47
CA LEU A 214 17.46 0.42 -15.90
C LEU A 214 17.38 0.01 -14.42
N ARG A 215 18.33 -0.78 -13.92
CA ARG A 215 18.28 -1.36 -12.57
C ARG A 215 18.71 -0.39 -11.47
N THR A 216 17.95 0.70 -11.32
CA THR A 216 18.25 1.75 -10.33
C THR A 216 17.45 1.59 -9.04
N ALA A 217 16.29 0.92 -9.07
CA ALA A 217 15.55 0.55 -7.87
C ALA A 217 16.22 -0.65 -7.18
N CYS A 218 16.11 -0.76 -5.86
CA CYS A 218 16.54 -1.97 -5.16
C CYS A 218 15.74 -2.25 -3.90
N ASP A 219 15.64 -3.54 -3.59
CA ASP A 219 15.27 -4.03 -2.27
C ASP A 219 16.52 -4.60 -1.58
N LEU A 220 16.66 -4.32 -0.28
CA LEU A 220 17.83 -4.69 0.49
C LEU A 220 17.50 -5.89 1.40
N ARG A 221 18.17 -7.01 1.18
CA ARG A 221 18.20 -8.14 2.12
C ARG A 221 19.28 -7.87 3.16
N LEU A 222 18.89 -7.76 4.41
CA LEU A 222 19.83 -7.56 5.50
C LEU A 222 20.55 -8.87 5.83
N ASP A 223 21.86 -8.79 6.07
CA ASP A 223 22.58 -9.82 6.81
C ASP A 223 22.31 -9.58 8.30
N ALA A 224 21.17 -10.10 8.74
CA ALA A 224 20.74 -9.99 10.12
C ALA A 224 19.93 -11.22 10.53
N GLU A 225 20.12 -11.65 11.76
CA GLU A 225 19.28 -12.64 12.43
C GLU A 225 18.67 -11.98 13.67
N VAL A 226 17.33 -12.00 13.75
CA VAL A 226 16.59 -11.43 14.87
C VAL A 226 15.60 -12.46 15.38
N ARG A 227 15.69 -12.79 16.66
CA ARG A 227 14.71 -13.58 17.39
C ARG A 227 14.16 -12.77 18.54
N LEU A 228 12.85 -12.80 18.73
CA LEU A 228 12.17 -12.15 19.84
C LEU A 228 11.61 -13.19 20.82
N PRO A 229 11.46 -12.85 22.11
CA PRO A 229 10.81 -13.75 23.06
C PRO A 229 9.37 -14.03 22.65
N LYS A 230 8.89 -15.26 22.89
CA LYS A 230 7.48 -15.65 22.63
C LYS A 230 6.47 -14.74 23.31
N GLN A 231 6.83 -14.08 24.41
CA GLN A 231 5.97 -13.09 25.08
C GLN A 231 5.64 -11.89 24.17
N VAL A 232 6.54 -11.51 23.26
CA VAL A 232 6.26 -10.47 22.26
C VAL A 232 5.21 -10.94 21.27
N LEU A 233 5.28 -12.20 20.82
CA LEU A 233 4.25 -12.80 19.96
C LEU A 233 2.89 -12.82 20.66
N THR A 234 2.83 -13.21 21.93
CA THR A 234 1.59 -13.17 22.73
C THR A 234 1.03 -11.76 22.85
N GLU A 235 1.88 -10.74 23.02
CA GLU A 235 1.45 -9.35 23.06
C GLU A 235 0.95 -8.88 21.68
N VAL A 236 1.57 -9.32 20.58
CA VAL A 236 1.10 -9.07 19.19
C VAL A 236 -0.26 -9.71 18.94
N GLU A 237 -0.47 -10.97 19.33
CA GLU A 237 -1.77 -11.65 19.27
C GLU A 237 -2.83 -10.89 20.09
N THR A 238 -2.46 -10.42 21.30
CA THR A 238 -3.34 -9.64 22.17
C THR A 238 -3.72 -8.30 21.53
N ALA A 239 -2.76 -7.57 20.97
CA ALA A 239 -3.00 -6.32 20.27
C ALA A 239 -3.95 -6.49 19.08
N ALA A 240 -3.71 -7.52 18.25
CA ALA A 240 -4.58 -7.84 17.13
C ALA A 240 -6.01 -8.19 17.59
N THR A 241 -6.15 -8.93 18.69
CA THR A 241 -7.44 -9.29 19.28
C THR A 241 -8.20 -8.06 19.76
N VAL A 242 -7.53 -7.15 20.46
CA VAL A 242 -8.15 -5.90 20.94
C VAL A 242 -8.54 -5.01 19.77
N LEU A 243 -7.68 -4.85 18.76
CA LEU A 243 -8.00 -4.08 17.56
C LEU A 243 -9.17 -4.67 16.77
N ALA A 244 -9.29 -6.00 16.71
CA ALA A 244 -10.42 -6.65 16.07
C ALA A 244 -11.74 -6.36 16.81
N ARG A 245 -11.73 -6.39 18.16
CA ARG A 245 -12.88 -6.02 19.00
C ARG A 245 -13.24 -4.54 18.89
N LEU A 246 -12.25 -3.69 18.66
CA LEU A 246 -12.40 -2.23 18.56
C LEU A 246 -12.53 -1.73 17.11
N ALA A 247 -12.75 -2.62 16.14
CA ALA A 247 -12.87 -2.23 14.73
C ALA A 247 -14.06 -1.28 14.52
N THR A 248 -13.86 -0.18 13.78
CA THR A 248 -14.93 0.79 13.46
C THR A 248 -16.05 0.16 12.61
N HIS A 249 -15.71 -0.86 11.83
CA HIS A 249 -16.61 -1.52 10.89
C HIS A 249 -16.56 -3.05 11.10
N PRO A 250 -17.21 -3.57 12.17
CA PRO A 250 -17.19 -4.98 12.52
C PRO A 250 -17.94 -5.88 11.52
N ASN A 251 -18.86 -5.31 10.74
CA ASN A 251 -19.66 -6.01 9.72
C ASN A 251 -19.48 -5.40 8.32
N GLY A 252 -18.29 -4.89 8.02
CA GLY A 252 -18.01 -4.23 6.74
C GLY A 252 -18.27 -2.73 6.71
N THR A 253 -17.68 -2.08 5.70
CA THR A 253 -17.82 -0.62 5.52
C THR A 253 -19.23 -0.23 5.06
N PRO A 254 -19.69 1.01 5.31
CA PRO A 254 -20.99 1.48 4.83
C PRO A 254 -21.17 1.40 3.30
N SER A 255 -20.11 1.63 2.51
CA SER A 255 -20.18 1.52 1.05
C SER A 255 -20.44 0.10 0.59
N TRP A 256 -19.78 -0.88 1.20
CA TRP A 256 -20.03 -2.31 0.94
C TRP A 256 -21.42 -2.76 1.37
N ARG A 257 -21.91 -2.32 2.55
CA ARG A 257 -23.28 -2.65 3.00
C ARG A 257 -24.34 -2.16 2.01
N ARG A 258 -24.22 -0.90 1.56
CA ARG A 258 -25.12 -0.34 0.52
C ARG A 258 -25.05 -1.11 -0.78
N TRP A 259 -23.85 -1.50 -1.21
CA TRP A 259 -23.67 -2.30 -2.42
C TRP A 259 -24.36 -3.67 -2.31
N ILE A 260 -24.22 -4.36 -1.16
CA ILE A 260 -24.88 -5.65 -0.89
C ILE A 260 -26.41 -5.51 -0.91
N GLU A 261 -26.94 -4.46 -0.29
CA GLU A 261 -28.38 -4.13 -0.30
C GLU A 261 -28.89 -3.91 -1.73
N GLN A 262 -28.18 -3.12 -2.53
CA GLN A 262 -28.53 -2.85 -3.94
C GLN A 262 -28.46 -4.10 -4.80
N PHE A 263 -27.41 -4.91 -4.65
CA PHE A 263 -27.26 -6.18 -5.35
C PHE A 263 -28.42 -7.13 -5.05
N THR A 264 -28.75 -7.28 -3.76
CA THR A 264 -29.83 -8.18 -3.32
C THR A 264 -31.20 -7.68 -3.79
N ALA A 265 -31.42 -6.36 -3.78
CA ALA A 265 -32.66 -5.77 -4.30
C ALA A 265 -32.82 -5.96 -5.81
N LEU A 266 -31.73 -5.92 -6.57
CA LEU A 266 -31.75 -6.02 -8.03
C LEU A 266 -31.82 -7.47 -8.53
N TYR A 267 -31.08 -8.39 -7.91
CA TYR A 267 -30.91 -9.75 -8.41
C TYR A 267 -31.49 -10.85 -7.50
N GLY A 268 -31.87 -10.52 -6.27
CA GLY A 268 -32.24 -11.49 -5.24
C GLY A 268 -31.02 -12.17 -4.59
N GLU A 269 -31.27 -12.93 -3.53
CA GLU A 269 -30.22 -13.75 -2.89
C GLU A 269 -29.92 -15.01 -3.70
N ASN A 270 -28.69 -15.52 -3.57
CA ASN A 270 -28.19 -16.74 -4.21
C ASN A 270 -28.14 -16.71 -5.75
N ALA A 271 -28.48 -15.59 -6.38
CA ALA A 271 -28.24 -15.38 -7.81
C ALA A 271 -26.73 -15.24 -8.07
N ALA A 272 -26.23 -15.95 -9.09
CA ALA A 272 -24.85 -15.81 -9.55
C ALA A 272 -24.82 -14.86 -10.75
N ILE A 273 -24.25 -13.68 -10.55
CA ILE A 273 -24.20 -12.60 -11.55
C ILE A 273 -22.75 -12.41 -11.99
N PRO A 274 -22.44 -12.42 -13.30
CA PRO A 274 -21.08 -12.17 -13.78
C PRO A 274 -20.49 -10.89 -13.17
N VAL A 275 -19.23 -10.93 -12.73
CA VAL A 275 -18.59 -9.79 -12.07
C VAL A 275 -18.63 -8.53 -12.93
N GLU A 276 -18.43 -8.68 -14.25
CA GLU A 276 -18.47 -7.57 -15.20
C GLU A 276 -19.85 -6.91 -15.23
N LEU A 277 -20.94 -7.69 -15.18
CA LEU A 277 -22.30 -7.15 -15.10
C LEU A 277 -22.60 -6.55 -13.71
N ALA A 278 -22.21 -7.22 -12.63
CA ALA A 278 -22.45 -6.73 -11.28
C ALA A 278 -21.76 -5.38 -11.00
N THR A 279 -20.62 -5.13 -11.67
CA THR A 279 -19.82 -3.91 -11.54
C THR A 279 -20.05 -2.90 -12.67
N ASP A 280 -20.95 -3.20 -13.61
CA ASP A 280 -21.35 -2.28 -14.67
C ASP A 280 -22.19 -1.13 -14.07
N PRO A 281 -21.77 0.15 -14.25
CA PRO A 281 -22.53 1.29 -13.74
C PRO A 281 -23.86 1.53 -14.46
N ASP A 282 -24.03 1.02 -15.69
CA ASP A 282 -25.20 1.26 -16.53
C ASP A 282 -26.17 0.06 -16.48
N GLY A 283 -25.62 -1.16 -16.52
CA GLY A 283 -26.39 -2.42 -16.56
C GLY A 283 -26.55 -3.15 -15.23
N GLY A 284 -25.80 -2.76 -14.19
CA GLY A 284 -25.79 -3.43 -12.90
C GLY A 284 -25.76 -2.49 -11.70
N VAL A 285 -25.11 -2.92 -10.62
CA VAL A 285 -25.01 -2.12 -9.38
C VAL A 285 -23.90 -1.07 -9.48
N GLY A 286 -22.89 -1.32 -10.34
CA GLY A 286 -21.66 -0.54 -10.37
C GLY A 286 -20.70 -0.93 -9.24
N PHE A 287 -19.52 -0.30 -9.19
CA PHE A 287 -18.60 -0.45 -8.06
C PHE A 287 -19.13 0.23 -6.80
N PRO A 288 -18.77 -0.26 -5.58
CA PRO A 288 -19.08 0.45 -4.35
C PRO A 288 -18.57 1.90 -4.36
N ALA A 289 -19.29 2.81 -3.69
CA ALA A 289 -18.87 4.20 -3.56
C ALA A 289 -17.45 4.31 -2.98
N GLY A 290 -16.61 5.19 -3.55
CA GLY A 290 -15.20 5.35 -3.16
C GLY A 290 -14.20 4.55 -4.01
N PHE A 291 -14.65 3.76 -4.99
CA PHE A 291 -13.78 2.94 -5.85
C PHE A 291 -13.23 3.72 -7.05
N THR A 292 -14.11 4.43 -7.76
CA THR A 292 -13.75 5.22 -8.94
C THR A 292 -13.40 6.66 -8.55
N ALA A 293 -14.30 7.32 -7.81
CA ALA A 293 -14.09 8.65 -7.25
C ALA A 293 -14.03 8.61 -5.73
N ALA A 294 -13.25 9.50 -5.13
CA ALA A 294 -13.22 9.67 -3.68
C ALA A 294 -14.61 10.04 -3.18
N SER A 295 -15.10 9.34 -2.16
CA SER A 295 -16.41 9.57 -1.57
C SER A 295 -16.29 9.47 -0.07
N GLU A 296 -16.60 10.56 0.63
CA GLU A 296 -16.71 10.62 2.08
C GLU A 296 -18.12 11.13 2.42
N PRO A 297 -19.14 10.27 2.37
CA PRO A 297 -20.48 10.69 2.75
C PRO A 297 -20.47 11.14 4.22
N PRO A 298 -21.21 12.21 4.57
CA PRO A 298 -21.34 12.62 5.95
C PRO A 298 -21.91 11.47 6.78
N ARG A 299 -21.25 11.15 7.89
CA ARG A 299 -21.71 10.12 8.83
C ARG A 299 -22.23 10.79 10.11
N PRO A 300 -23.36 10.32 10.66
CA PRO A 300 -23.83 10.81 11.95
C PRO A 300 -22.87 10.41 13.07
N MET A 301 -22.90 11.15 14.17
CA MET A 301 -22.10 10.84 15.36
C MET A 301 -22.62 9.56 16.03
N SER A 302 -21.78 8.52 16.03
CA SER A 302 -22.10 7.23 16.63
C SER A 302 -22.00 7.26 18.16
N ARG A 303 -22.52 6.23 18.84
CA ARG A 303 -22.30 6.04 20.29
C ARG A 303 -20.81 5.91 20.60
N ARG A 304 -20.07 5.16 19.77
CA ARG A 304 -18.61 5.02 19.87
C ARG A 304 -17.90 6.38 19.81
N ASP A 305 -18.29 7.26 18.88
CA ASP A 305 -17.69 8.59 18.77
C ASP A 305 -17.86 9.40 20.06
N ARG A 306 -19.04 9.34 20.69
CA ARG A 306 -19.31 10.06 21.95
C ARG A 306 -18.41 9.56 23.07
N LEU A 307 -18.26 8.24 23.22
CA LEU A 307 -17.37 7.63 24.21
C LEU A 307 -15.91 8.04 23.97
N LEU A 308 -15.45 8.06 22.72
CA LEU A 308 -14.09 8.47 22.39
C LEU A 308 -13.85 9.97 22.62
N LEU A 309 -14.86 10.80 22.35
CA LEU A 309 -14.83 12.24 22.67
C LEU A 309 -14.75 12.47 24.18
N GLU A 310 -15.55 11.75 24.95
CA GLU A 310 -15.54 11.79 26.42
C GLU A 310 -14.18 11.34 26.96
N LEU A 311 -13.67 10.18 26.52
CA LEU A 311 -12.37 9.66 26.93
C LEU A 311 -11.24 10.65 26.64
N ALA A 312 -11.20 11.23 25.44
CA ALA A 312 -10.19 12.22 25.08
C ALA A 312 -10.36 13.54 25.84
N GLY A 313 -11.60 13.98 26.08
CA GLY A 313 -11.92 15.19 26.83
C GLY A 313 -11.50 15.08 28.30
N THR A 314 -11.85 13.98 28.96
CA THR A 314 -11.46 13.69 30.36
C THR A 314 -9.94 13.68 30.50
N ALA A 315 -9.24 12.96 29.62
CA ALA A 315 -7.77 12.93 29.65
C ALA A 315 -7.16 14.33 29.46
N ALA A 316 -7.73 15.17 28.59
CA ALA A 316 -7.26 16.54 28.39
C ALA A 316 -7.47 17.42 29.63
N ILE A 317 -8.61 17.31 30.31
CA ILE A 317 -8.95 18.06 31.53
C ILE A 317 -8.02 17.65 32.67
N GLU A 318 -7.84 16.34 32.88
CA GLU A 318 -6.94 15.79 33.90
C GLU A 318 -5.46 16.03 33.58
N GLY A 319 -5.14 16.38 32.34
CA GLY A 319 -3.77 16.57 31.87
C GLY A 319 -3.00 15.27 31.66
N SER A 320 -3.70 14.14 31.53
CA SER A 320 -3.10 12.85 31.23
C SER A 320 -2.78 12.72 29.74
N ARG A 321 -1.54 12.33 29.43
CA ARG A 321 -1.12 11.98 28.07
C ARG A 321 -1.47 10.55 27.67
N THR A 322 -1.91 9.72 28.60
CA THR A 322 -2.13 8.30 28.37
C THR A 322 -3.39 7.81 29.08
N VAL A 323 -4.18 7.02 28.39
CA VAL A 323 -5.30 6.27 28.95
C VAL A 323 -4.98 4.78 28.84
N THR A 324 -5.01 4.09 29.98
CA THR A 324 -4.90 2.63 30.03
C THR A 324 -6.29 2.04 29.89
N LEU A 325 -6.55 1.35 28.79
CA LEU A 325 -7.82 0.68 28.56
C LEU A 325 -7.97 -0.49 29.54
N THR A 326 -9.11 -0.53 30.23
CA THR A 326 -9.52 -1.67 31.04
C THR A 326 -10.36 -2.65 30.20
N GLY A 327 -10.60 -3.86 30.73
CA GLY A 327 -11.52 -4.81 30.10
C GLY A 327 -12.91 -4.23 29.90
N ALA A 328 -13.44 -3.55 30.93
CA ALA A 328 -14.75 -2.89 30.88
C ALA A 328 -14.82 -1.79 29.82
N MET A 329 -13.77 -0.97 29.66
CA MET A 329 -13.74 0.06 28.60
C MET A 329 -13.74 -0.56 27.20
N ILE A 330 -13.06 -1.70 27.01
CA ILE A 330 -13.06 -2.42 25.73
C ILE A 330 -14.46 -2.99 25.44
N GLU A 331 -15.10 -3.59 26.45
CA GLU A 331 -16.47 -4.10 26.34
C GLU A 331 -17.47 -2.99 26.00
N GLU A 332 -17.35 -1.83 26.66
CA GLU A 332 -18.22 -0.67 26.39
C GLU A 332 -18.01 -0.12 24.97
N LEU A 333 -16.76 0.06 24.54
CA LEU A 333 -16.43 0.54 23.20
C LEU A 333 -16.84 -0.46 22.10
N GLN A 334 -16.81 -1.76 22.40
CA GLN A 334 -17.28 -2.82 21.52
C GLN A 334 -18.82 -2.78 21.42
N ALA A 335 -19.53 -2.74 22.56
CA ALA A 335 -20.98 -2.66 22.61
C ALA A 335 -21.57 -1.34 22.07
N ALA A 336 -20.71 -0.33 21.85
CA ALA A 336 -21.08 0.91 21.17
C ALA A 336 -21.03 0.82 19.64
N GLY A 337 -20.48 -0.26 19.10
CA GLY A 337 -20.57 -0.64 17.68
C GLY A 337 -21.60 -1.75 17.46
N ASP A 338 -21.65 -2.27 16.23
CA ASP A 338 -22.47 -3.45 15.91
C ASP A 338 -21.74 -4.73 16.35
N ASP A 339 -22.48 -5.76 16.76
CA ASP A 339 -21.87 -7.06 17.08
C ASP A 339 -21.26 -7.69 15.81
N PRO A 340 -20.00 -8.14 15.85
CA PRO A 340 -19.36 -8.76 14.71
C PRO A 340 -20.01 -10.11 14.39
N ARG A 341 -20.47 -10.29 13.16
CA ARG A 341 -21.05 -11.57 12.68
C ARG A 341 -19.98 -12.60 12.35
N HIS A 342 -18.75 -12.15 12.08
CA HIS A 342 -17.62 -12.98 11.67
C HIS A 342 -16.33 -12.51 12.31
N VAL A 343 -15.30 -13.33 12.21
CA VAL A 343 -13.93 -12.97 12.62
C VAL A 343 -13.08 -12.82 11.36
N ALA A 344 -12.24 -11.79 11.30
CA ALA A 344 -11.26 -11.65 10.23
C ALA A 344 -10.36 -12.90 10.20
N PRO A 345 -10.27 -13.64 9.08
CA PRO A 345 -9.61 -14.94 9.10
C PRO A 345 -8.08 -14.80 9.16
N HIS A 346 -7.52 -13.70 8.66
CA HIS A 346 -6.11 -13.37 8.79
C HIS A 346 -5.85 -11.88 8.55
N LEU A 347 -4.72 -11.38 9.06
CA LEU A 347 -4.25 -9.99 8.95
C LEU A 347 -2.72 -9.93 9.07
N GLU A 348 -2.10 -8.78 8.84
CA GLU A 348 -0.71 -8.52 9.24
C GLU A 348 -0.63 -7.33 10.19
N LEU A 349 0.01 -7.51 11.34
CA LEU A 349 0.25 -6.44 12.29
C LEU A 349 1.70 -5.94 12.15
N ALA A 350 1.85 -4.65 11.87
CA ALA A 350 3.14 -3.98 11.90
C ALA A 350 3.32 -3.21 13.21
N ALA A 351 4.43 -3.45 13.92
CA ALA A 351 4.71 -2.86 15.21
C ALA A 351 6.19 -2.54 15.43
N GLN A 352 6.48 -1.78 16.49
CA GLN A 352 7.82 -1.63 17.05
C GLN A 352 7.87 -2.26 18.44
N VAL A 353 9.00 -2.85 18.78
CA VAL A 353 9.27 -3.38 20.12
C VAL A 353 10.19 -2.38 20.82
N HIS A 354 9.74 -1.83 21.94
CA HIS A 354 10.53 -0.89 22.73
C HIS A 354 11.03 -1.54 24.01
N ALA A 355 12.34 -1.61 24.16
CA ALA A 355 13.02 -2.12 25.36
C ALA A 355 14.43 -1.52 25.44
N THR A 356 14.89 -1.25 26.66
CA THR A 356 16.20 -0.60 26.87
C THR A 356 17.35 -1.55 26.59
N THR A 357 17.19 -2.84 26.86
CA THR A 357 18.21 -3.87 26.64
C THR A 357 17.58 -5.23 26.28
N VAL A 358 18.38 -6.17 25.80
CA VAL A 358 17.94 -7.56 25.60
C VAL A 358 17.48 -8.22 26.92
N PRO A 359 18.22 -8.12 28.05
CA PRO A 359 17.76 -8.70 29.31
C PRO A 359 16.45 -8.12 29.89
N THR A 360 16.11 -6.86 29.60
CA THR A 360 14.79 -6.30 29.97
C THR A 360 13.69 -6.87 29.09
N LEU A 361 13.95 -6.98 27.77
CA LEU A 361 13.04 -7.60 26.81
C LEU A 361 12.71 -9.05 27.19
N ASP A 362 13.73 -9.85 27.54
CA ASP A 362 13.57 -11.25 27.96
C ASP A 362 12.76 -11.42 29.25
N ARG A 363 12.87 -10.46 30.17
CA ARG A 363 12.06 -10.43 31.41
C ARG A 363 10.63 -9.92 31.18
N GLY A 364 10.27 -9.58 29.95
CA GLY A 364 8.95 -9.07 29.60
C GLY A 364 8.76 -7.58 29.92
N ASP A 365 9.83 -6.84 30.16
CA ASP A 365 9.81 -5.37 30.31
C ASP A 365 10.06 -4.71 28.95
N PHE A 366 8.98 -4.64 28.17
CA PHE A 366 8.95 -4.01 26.85
C PHE A 366 7.59 -3.35 26.61
N ARG A 367 7.55 -2.46 25.60
CA ARG A 367 6.30 -1.96 25.02
C ARG A 367 6.18 -2.38 23.56
N LEU A 368 4.97 -2.71 23.13
CA LEU A 368 4.66 -3.00 21.73
C LEU A 368 3.90 -1.81 21.15
N ARG A 369 4.51 -1.03 20.26
CA ARG A 369 3.81 0.08 19.59
C ARG A 369 3.24 -0.37 18.27
N VAL A 370 1.92 -0.35 18.13
CA VAL A 370 1.25 -0.62 16.85
C VAL A 370 1.52 0.52 15.89
N LEU A 371 1.99 0.19 14.68
CA LEU A 371 2.19 1.14 13.60
C LEU A 371 1.01 1.13 12.63
N THR A 372 0.63 -0.07 12.18
CA THR A 372 -0.52 -0.28 11.29
C THR A 372 -0.94 -1.75 11.30
N VAL A 373 -2.12 -2.02 10.74
CA VAL A 373 -2.62 -3.37 10.50
C VAL A 373 -3.12 -3.45 9.05
N SER A 374 -2.64 -4.43 8.30
CA SER A 374 -3.22 -4.80 7.00
C SER A 374 -4.36 -5.78 7.21
N ARG A 375 -5.45 -5.59 6.45
CA ARG A 375 -6.66 -6.43 6.49
C ARG A 375 -6.45 -7.84 5.94
N SER A 376 -5.29 -8.11 5.35
CA SER A 376 -4.94 -9.40 4.75
C SER A 376 -3.48 -9.75 5.05
N ALA A 377 -3.21 -11.06 5.16
CA ALA A 377 -1.87 -11.60 5.26
C ALA A 377 -1.14 -11.41 3.91
N GLY A 378 0.16 -11.17 3.93
CA GLY A 378 0.97 -11.05 2.72
C GLY A 378 0.97 -9.67 2.07
N SER A 379 0.13 -8.71 2.51
CA SER A 379 0.07 -7.39 1.88
C SER A 379 1.36 -6.58 2.06
N MET A 380 1.92 -6.51 3.27
CA MET A 380 3.15 -5.74 3.53
C MET A 380 4.41 -6.55 3.20
N THR A 381 4.32 -7.88 3.26
CA THR A 381 5.47 -8.80 3.12
C THR A 381 5.63 -9.39 1.72
N GLY A 382 4.54 -9.47 0.94
CA GLY A 382 4.48 -10.16 -0.36
C GLY A 382 5.52 -9.72 -1.38
N ARG A 383 5.74 -8.40 -1.49
CA ARG A 383 6.74 -7.84 -2.41
C ARG A 383 8.17 -8.32 -2.13
N PHE A 384 8.45 -8.77 -0.91
CA PHE A 384 9.78 -9.20 -0.48
C PHE A 384 10.00 -10.71 -0.53
N TRP A 385 8.99 -11.53 -0.86
CA TRP A 385 9.19 -13.00 -0.93
C TRP A 385 10.28 -13.39 -1.93
N HIS A 386 10.52 -12.58 -2.97
CA HIS A 386 11.60 -12.81 -3.92
C HIS A 386 13.01 -12.75 -3.32
N LEU A 387 13.19 -12.11 -2.15
CA LEU A 387 14.46 -12.08 -1.42
C LEU A 387 14.69 -13.34 -0.57
N PHE A 388 13.61 -14.06 -0.27
CA PHE A 388 13.56 -15.24 0.61
C PHE A 388 12.66 -16.33 0.01
N PRO A 389 13.10 -16.99 -1.10
CA PRO A 389 12.30 -18.01 -1.77
C PRO A 389 11.82 -19.11 -0.82
N GLY A 390 10.57 -19.55 -0.97
CA GLY A 390 9.90 -20.53 -0.12
C GLY A 390 9.04 -19.91 0.98
N THR A 391 9.19 -18.60 1.27
CA THR A 391 8.37 -17.90 2.28
C THR A 391 6.91 -17.84 1.86
N GLU A 392 6.65 -17.65 0.57
CA GLU A 392 5.32 -17.56 -0.04
C GLU A 392 4.44 -18.79 0.25
N ALA A 393 5.05 -19.99 0.35
CA ALA A 393 4.33 -21.23 0.63
C ALA A 393 3.64 -21.25 2.00
N THR A 394 4.10 -20.42 2.96
CA THR A 394 3.49 -20.29 4.29
C THR A 394 2.09 -19.70 4.22
N TYR A 395 1.78 -18.93 3.16
CA TYR A 395 0.49 -18.26 2.98
C TYR A 395 -0.56 -19.15 2.29
N ALA A 396 -0.16 -20.32 1.77
CA ALA A 396 -1.03 -21.20 1.01
C ALA A 396 -2.13 -21.88 1.86
N LYS A 397 -1.97 -21.91 3.18
CA LYS A 397 -2.87 -22.58 4.13
C LYS A 397 -3.65 -21.60 5.02
N LEU A 398 -3.72 -20.34 4.64
CA LEU A 398 -4.48 -19.36 5.40
C LEU A 398 -5.97 -19.72 5.41
N PRO A 399 -6.67 -19.49 6.53
CA PRO A 399 -8.11 -19.70 6.57
C PRO A 399 -8.83 -18.61 5.76
N THR A 400 -10.02 -18.93 5.26
CA THR A 400 -10.92 -18.02 4.55
C THR A 400 -12.10 -17.61 5.44
N VAL A 401 -12.79 -16.53 5.06
CA VAL A 401 -14.05 -16.11 5.68
C VAL A 401 -15.09 -17.23 5.54
N ASP A 402 -15.28 -17.73 4.32
CA ASP A 402 -16.07 -18.93 4.03
C ASP A 402 -15.15 -20.16 4.02
N PRO A 403 -15.25 -21.10 4.98
CA PRO A 403 -14.43 -22.31 5.04
C PRO A 403 -14.50 -23.21 3.79
N GLN A 404 -15.53 -23.06 2.95
CA GLN A 404 -15.68 -23.81 1.70
C GLN A 404 -14.99 -23.13 0.50
N ALA A 405 -14.58 -21.86 0.66
CA ALA A 405 -13.89 -21.12 -0.38
C ALA A 405 -12.43 -21.59 -0.53
N GLU A 406 -11.96 -21.63 -1.76
CA GLU A 406 -10.56 -21.83 -2.10
C GLU A 406 -9.83 -20.48 -2.16
N LEU A 407 -8.59 -20.45 -1.66
CA LEU A 407 -7.73 -19.30 -1.83
C LEU A 407 -7.13 -19.25 -3.24
N ALA A 408 -7.30 -18.13 -3.92
CA ALA A 408 -6.60 -17.80 -5.16
C ALA A 408 -5.80 -16.50 -5.00
N GLN A 409 -4.72 -16.34 -5.75
CA GLN A 409 -3.90 -15.13 -5.68
C GLN A 409 -4.36 -14.11 -6.72
N LEU A 410 -4.63 -12.88 -6.26
CA LEU A 410 -4.89 -11.75 -7.14
C LEU A 410 -3.57 -11.23 -7.72
N SER A 411 -3.52 -11.04 -9.04
CA SER A 411 -2.38 -10.44 -9.75
C SER A 411 -2.85 -9.30 -10.65
N PHE A 412 -2.21 -8.14 -10.52
CA PHE A 412 -2.51 -6.94 -11.29
C PHE A 412 -1.36 -5.94 -11.25
N HIS A 413 -1.32 -5.03 -12.23
CA HIS A 413 -0.43 -3.88 -12.21
C HIS A 413 -1.07 -2.69 -11.49
N ALA A 414 -0.25 -1.90 -10.79
CA ALA A 414 -0.70 -0.62 -10.27
C ALA A 414 -1.25 0.27 -11.40
N GLY A 415 -2.29 1.05 -11.09
CA GLY A 415 -2.84 2.06 -11.99
C GLY A 415 -1.84 3.16 -12.34
N ARG A 416 -0.76 3.32 -11.57
CA ARG A 416 0.36 4.24 -11.85
C ARG A 416 1.65 3.48 -12.02
N VAL A 417 2.35 3.74 -13.12
CA VAL A 417 3.58 3.03 -13.50
C VAL A 417 4.64 3.10 -12.40
N PRO A 418 4.92 4.25 -11.76
CA PRO A 418 5.93 4.33 -10.69
C PRO A 418 5.67 3.41 -9.48
N ALA A 419 4.43 2.93 -9.30
CA ALA A 419 4.04 2.05 -8.19
C ALA A 419 4.06 0.56 -8.54
N ASP A 420 4.47 0.16 -9.75
CA ASP A 420 4.48 -1.24 -10.20
C ASP A 420 5.25 -2.18 -9.26
N LEU A 421 6.37 -1.73 -8.67
CA LEU A 421 7.13 -2.53 -7.69
C LEU A 421 6.34 -2.85 -6.40
N LEU A 422 5.26 -2.12 -6.10
CA LEU A 422 4.43 -2.38 -4.93
C LEU A 422 3.45 -3.55 -5.15
N THR A 423 3.12 -3.87 -6.40
CA THR A 423 2.20 -4.97 -6.73
C THR A 423 2.89 -6.26 -7.12
N ARG A 424 4.20 -6.21 -7.42
CA ARG A 424 4.97 -7.41 -7.80
C ARG A 424 5.26 -8.33 -6.61
N ALA A 425 4.75 -9.54 -6.64
CA ALA A 425 5.01 -10.58 -5.64
C ALA A 425 5.02 -11.96 -6.29
N PRO A 426 5.96 -12.86 -5.94
CA PRO A 426 5.96 -14.25 -6.40
C PRO A 426 4.60 -14.94 -6.22
N GLN A 427 4.31 -15.91 -7.08
CA GLN A 427 3.12 -16.74 -6.97
C GLN A 427 3.21 -17.68 -5.75
N ALA A 428 2.31 -17.48 -4.78
CA ALA A 428 2.17 -18.28 -3.57
C ALA A 428 1.10 -19.38 -3.69
N LEU A 429 0.08 -19.14 -4.52
CA LEU A 429 -1.10 -20.00 -4.64
C LEU A 429 -1.15 -20.69 -6.01
N PRO A 430 -1.71 -21.92 -6.10
CA PRO A 430 -1.85 -22.62 -7.38
C PRO A 430 -2.72 -21.87 -8.39
N ARG A 431 -3.79 -21.22 -7.91
CA ARG A 431 -4.73 -20.45 -8.73
C ARG A 431 -4.40 -18.96 -8.73
N ILE A 432 -4.47 -18.33 -9.90
CA ILE A 432 -4.32 -16.88 -10.08
C ILE A 432 -5.63 -16.30 -10.61
N VAL A 433 -6.05 -15.16 -10.05
CA VAL A 433 -7.00 -14.25 -10.69
C VAL A 433 -6.22 -13.07 -11.25
N SER A 434 -6.18 -12.95 -12.57
CA SER A 434 -5.40 -11.98 -13.33
C SER A 434 -6.26 -10.82 -13.79
N VAL A 435 -5.86 -9.59 -13.49
CA VAL A 435 -6.63 -8.37 -13.81
C VAL A 435 -5.77 -7.40 -14.62
N GLY A 436 -6.10 -7.26 -15.91
CA GLY A 436 -5.44 -6.30 -16.80
C GLY A 436 -3.99 -6.67 -17.18
N GLU A 437 -3.62 -7.94 -17.06
CA GLU A 437 -2.30 -8.47 -17.42
C GLU A 437 -2.37 -9.30 -18.71
N PHE A 438 -1.23 -9.43 -19.40
CA PHE A 438 -1.10 -10.46 -20.44
C PHE A 438 -0.82 -11.81 -19.79
N ARG A 439 -1.64 -12.82 -20.10
CA ARG A 439 -1.42 -14.22 -19.70
C ARG A 439 -1.95 -15.18 -20.74
N HIS A 440 -1.28 -16.31 -20.88
CA HIS A 440 -1.83 -17.45 -21.60
C HIS A 440 -3.00 -18.06 -20.85
N PRO A 441 -4.06 -18.51 -21.55
CA PRO A 441 -5.10 -19.31 -20.95
C PRO A 441 -4.51 -20.57 -20.33
N ASP A 442 -4.79 -20.77 -19.05
CA ASP A 442 -4.39 -21.94 -18.27
C ASP A 442 -5.53 -22.27 -17.32
N PRO A 443 -5.85 -23.55 -17.05
CA PRO A 443 -6.91 -23.90 -16.11
C PRO A 443 -6.75 -23.22 -14.75
N SER A 444 -5.51 -22.92 -14.32
CA SER A 444 -5.22 -22.27 -13.04
C SER A 444 -5.28 -20.73 -13.07
N VAL A 445 -5.49 -20.13 -14.25
CA VAL A 445 -5.56 -18.66 -14.44
C VAL A 445 -6.98 -18.25 -14.80
N LEU A 446 -7.60 -17.48 -13.92
CA LEU A 446 -8.92 -16.89 -14.09
C LEU A 446 -8.80 -15.39 -14.41
N PHE A 447 -9.78 -14.88 -15.16
CA PHE A 447 -9.97 -13.47 -15.47
C PHE A 447 -11.33 -12.99 -14.94
N PRO A 448 -11.59 -11.67 -14.87
CA PRO A 448 -12.88 -11.15 -14.40
C PRO A 448 -14.11 -11.76 -15.08
N ARG A 449 -14.04 -12.01 -16.39
CA ARG A 449 -15.10 -12.69 -17.18
C ARG A 449 -15.42 -14.12 -16.72
N ASP A 450 -14.49 -14.79 -16.05
CA ASP A 450 -14.64 -16.18 -15.58
C ASP A 450 -15.26 -16.23 -14.17
N LEU A 451 -15.57 -15.06 -13.60
CA LEU A 451 -16.03 -14.90 -12.23
C LEU A 451 -17.46 -14.36 -12.17
N SER A 452 -18.20 -14.83 -11.17
CA SER A 452 -19.51 -14.31 -10.79
C SER A 452 -19.51 -13.92 -9.31
N VAL A 453 -20.44 -13.04 -8.95
CA VAL A 453 -20.75 -12.67 -7.58
C VAL A 453 -22.09 -13.26 -7.20
N THR A 454 -22.20 -13.74 -5.97
CA THR A 454 -23.47 -14.06 -5.35
C THR A 454 -23.55 -13.46 -3.95
N VAL A 455 -24.76 -13.21 -3.45
CA VAL A 455 -24.99 -12.81 -2.06
C VAL A 455 -25.85 -13.86 -1.39
N ALA A 456 -25.34 -14.48 -0.33
CA ALA A 456 -26.03 -15.50 0.46
C ALA A 456 -25.98 -15.12 1.95
N ASP A 457 -27.13 -15.09 2.63
CA ASP A 457 -27.25 -14.62 4.02
C ASP A 457 -26.63 -13.22 4.26
N GLY A 458 -26.81 -12.31 3.30
CA GLY A 458 -26.19 -10.99 3.33
C GLY A 458 -24.65 -10.98 3.20
N ARG A 459 -24.05 -12.10 2.80
CA ARG A 459 -22.59 -12.21 2.53
C ARG A 459 -22.33 -12.28 1.03
N PRO A 460 -21.58 -11.33 0.46
CA PRO A 460 -21.12 -11.44 -0.90
C PRO A 460 -20.01 -12.50 -0.99
N GLN A 461 -20.09 -13.33 -2.04
CA GLN A 461 -19.17 -14.41 -2.34
C GLN A 461 -18.71 -14.26 -3.79
N LEU A 462 -17.42 -14.50 -4.03
CA LEU A 462 -16.88 -14.63 -5.37
C LEU A 462 -16.92 -16.11 -5.77
N VAL A 463 -17.39 -16.42 -6.98
CA VAL A 463 -17.46 -17.78 -7.50
C VAL A 463 -16.87 -17.86 -8.90
N GLU A 464 -16.21 -18.98 -9.22
CA GLU A 464 -15.88 -19.33 -10.61
C GLU A 464 -17.16 -19.68 -11.36
N SER A 465 -17.45 -18.96 -12.44
CA SER A 465 -18.74 -19.06 -13.16
C SER A 465 -19.00 -20.46 -13.71
N THR A 466 -17.97 -21.17 -14.17
CA THR A 466 -18.12 -22.49 -14.79
C THR A 466 -18.33 -23.61 -13.78
N THR A 467 -17.68 -23.55 -12.63
CA THR A 467 -17.66 -24.66 -11.65
C THR A 467 -18.53 -24.39 -10.43
N GLY A 468 -18.91 -23.13 -10.19
CA GLY A 468 -19.55 -22.68 -8.95
C GLY A 468 -18.61 -22.67 -7.74
N LYS A 469 -17.30 -22.90 -7.94
CA LYS A 469 -16.32 -22.94 -6.87
C LYS A 469 -16.19 -21.56 -6.22
N ARG A 470 -16.40 -21.49 -4.90
CA ARG A 470 -16.22 -20.26 -4.13
C ARG A 470 -14.75 -19.92 -3.97
N LEU A 471 -14.43 -18.64 -4.12
CA LEU A 471 -13.07 -18.11 -4.08
C LEU A 471 -12.94 -16.98 -3.05
N GLU A 472 -11.79 -16.93 -2.38
CA GLU A 472 -11.32 -15.76 -1.64
C GLU A 472 -9.95 -15.38 -2.15
N LEU A 473 -9.72 -14.09 -2.40
CA LEU A 473 -8.50 -13.64 -3.05
C LEU A 473 -7.47 -13.12 -2.05
N LEU A 474 -6.29 -13.75 -2.07
CA LEU A 474 -5.09 -13.23 -1.44
C LEU A 474 -4.46 -12.17 -2.35
N ALA A 475 -4.27 -10.96 -1.84
CA ALA A 475 -3.61 -9.87 -2.55
C ALA A 475 -2.25 -9.55 -1.90
N PRO A 476 -1.15 -10.19 -2.32
CA PRO A 476 0.18 -10.00 -1.74
C PRO A 476 0.86 -8.71 -2.27
N THR A 477 0.16 -7.58 -2.16
CA THR A 477 0.57 -6.28 -2.68
C THR A 477 0.69 -5.25 -1.55
N ALA A 478 1.74 -4.43 -1.61
CA ALA A 478 2.00 -3.36 -0.66
C ALA A 478 1.28 -2.05 -1.03
N ILE A 479 0.37 -2.09 -2.01
CA ILE A 479 -0.42 -0.94 -2.43
C ILE A 479 -1.64 -0.77 -1.53
N ASN A 480 -1.94 0.47 -1.15
CA ASN A 480 -3.17 0.77 -0.42
C ASN A 480 -4.35 0.82 -1.40
N PHE A 481 -5.31 -0.09 -1.22
CA PHE A 481 -6.51 -0.18 -2.06
C PHE A 481 -7.41 1.06 -2.01
N LEU A 482 -7.33 1.85 -0.93
CA LEU A 482 -8.08 3.10 -0.81
C LEU A 482 -7.48 4.23 -1.65
N TRP A 483 -6.25 4.08 -2.15
CA TRP A 483 -5.68 5.02 -3.12
C TRP A 483 -6.26 4.71 -4.49
N ASN A 484 -7.46 5.24 -4.74
CA ASN A 484 -8.29 4.99 -5.92
C ASN A 484 -7.60 5.24 -7.27
N ASN A 485 -6.54 6.07 -7.30
CA ASN A 485 -5.75 6.33 -8.50
C ASN A 485 -4.52 5.40 -8.65
N TYR A 486 -4.32 4.42 -7.77
CA TYR A 486 -3.23 3.45 -7.81
C TYR A 486 -3.72 2.00 -7.97
N THR A 487 -4.97 1.69 -7.59
CA THR A 487 -5.51 0.34 -7.67
C THR A 487 -6.66 0.31 -8.69
N PRO A 488 -6.59 -0.51 -9.76
CA PRO A 488 -7.71 -0.67 -10.69
C PRO A 488 -9.00 -1.05 -9.93
N PRO A 489 -10.16 -0.41 -10.20
CA PRO A 489 -11.40 -0.67 -9.47
C PRO A 489 -11.80 -2.15 -9.42
N MET A 490 -11.63 -2.86 -10.55
CA MET A 490 -11.88 -4.30 -10.64
C MET A 490 -10.96 -5.11 -9.71
N ALA A 491 -9.66 -4.79 -9.65
CA ALA A 491 -8.72 -5.48 -8.76
C ALA A 491 -9.09 -5.24 -7.29
N ARG A 492 -9.44 -4.00 -6.93
CA ARG A 492 -9.93 -3.68 -5.58
C ARG A 492 -11.19 -4.45 -5.24
N PHE A 493 -12.15 -4.51 -6.16
CA PHE A 493 -13.44 -5.17 -5.95
C PHE A 493 -13.23 -6.66 -5.66
N LEU A 494 -12.48 -7.32 -6.54
CA LEU A 494 -12.15 -8.73 -6.39
C LEU A 494 -11.34 -9.03 -5.11
N GLY A 495 -10.44 -8.13 -4.71
CA GLY A 495 -9.65 -8.29 -3.48
C GLY A 495 -10.41 -7.98 -2.17
N GLU A 496 -11.49 -7.21 -2.22
CA GLU A 496 -12.28 -6.84 -1.02
C GLU A 496 -13.57 -7.66 -0.85
N ILE A 497 -14.17 -8.15 -1.94
CA ILE A 497 -15.56 -8.66 -1.94
C ILE A 497 -15.81 -9.80 -0.96
N SER A 498 -15.01 -10.86 -0.95
CA SER A 498 -15.24 -12.02 -0.08
C SER A 498 -15.10 -11.67 1.42
N ARG A 499 -14.55 -10.49 1.73
CA ARG A 499 -14.35 -9.97 3.08
C ARG A 499 -15.20 -8.73 3.36
N ALA A 500 -16.08 -8.33 2.43
CA ALA A 500 -16.82 -7.08 2.49
C ALA A 500 -17.78 -6.99 3.68
N ALA A 501 -18.30 -8.12 4.16
CA ALA A 501 -19.17 -8.22 5.34
C ALA A 501 -18.43 -8.65 6.62
N SER A 502 -17.10 -8.78 6.58
CA SER A 502 -16.26 -9.17 7.73
C SER A 502 -15.68 -7.94 8.47
N PRO A 503 -15.18 -8.13 9.71
CA PRO A 503 -14.54 -7.05 10.45
C PRO A 503 -13.37 -6.42 9.68
N GLN A 504 -13.42 -5.11 9.50
CA GLN A 504 -12.33 -4.33 8.88
C GLN A 504 -11.31 -3.95 9.95
N VAL A 505 -10.40 -4.88 10.26
CA VAL A 505 -9.35 -4.66 11.27
C VAL A 505 -8.22 -3.83 10.68
N THR A 506 -8.00 -2.63 11.22
CA THR A 506 -6.96 -1.67 10.82
C THR A 506 -6.25 -1.12 12.07
N TRP A 507 -5.52 0.00 11.94
CA TRP A 507 -5.08 0.77 13.11
C TRP A 507 -6.27 1.31 13.91
N PHE A 508 -6.02 1.72 15.16
CA PHE A 508 -7.05 2.29 16.03
C PHE A 508 -7.56 3.63 15.48
N ASP A 509 -8.86 3.71 15.25
CA ASP A 509 -9.54 4.91 14.75
C ASP A 509 -10.22 5.68 15.90
N TRP A 510 -9.81 6.94 16.05
CA TRP A 510 -10.38 7.88 17.02
C TRP A 510 -11.75 8.42 16.62
N GLY A 511 -12.25 8.10 15.43
CA GLY A 511 -13.54 8.55 14.94
C GLY A 511 -13.63 10.08 14.97
N ALA A 512 -14.76 10.61 15.47
CA ALA A 512 -14.98 12.06 15.57
C ALA A 512 -13.95 12.76 16.47
N ALA A 513 -13.40 12.07 17.48
CA ALA A 513 -12.36 12.61 18.36
C ALA A 513 -11.04 12.86 17.60
N TRP A 514 -10.88 12.32 16.38
CA TRP A 514 -9.77 12.71 15.50
C TRP A 514 -9.76 14.21 15.21
N THR A 515 -10.90 14.91 15.32
CA THR A 515 -10.97 16.36 15.09
C THR A 515 -10.31 17.19 16.20
N LEU A 516 -10.24 16.67 17.43
CA LEU A 516 -9.72 17.37 18.62
C LEU A 516 -8.26 17.83 18.46
N PRO A 517 -7.87 18.94 19.12
CA PRO A 517 -6.48 19.43 19.11
C PRO A 517 -5.50 18.46 19.79
N PHE A 518 -6.01 17.59 20.67
CA PHE A 518 -5.24 16.58 21.38
C PHE A 518 -6.05 15.28 21.49
N THR A 519 -5.38 14.14 21.36
CA THR A 519 -5.90 12.83 21.81
C THR A 519 -4.80 12.12 22.61
N PRO A 520 -5.12 11.48 23.75
CA PRO A 520 -4.14 10.78 24.55
C PRO A 520 -3.61 9.53 23.83
N ALA A 521 -2.50 8.98 24.32
CA ALA A 521 -2.10 7.63 23.95
C ALA A 521 -3.10 6.62 24.52
N LEU A 522 -3.44 5.58 23.76
CA LEU A 522 -4.21 4.44 24.27
C LEU A 522 -3.29 3.25 24.46
N THR A 523 -3.30 2.71 25.67
CA THR A 523 -2.51 1.53 26.01
C THR A 523 -3.37 0.41 26.53
N TYR A 524 -2.97 -0.83 26.26
CA TYR A 524 -3.56 -2.02 26.85
C TYR A 524 -2.44 -3.01 27.13
N ARG A 525 -2.28 -3.41 28.40
CA ARG A 525 -1.12 -4.19 28.86
C ARG A 525 0.20 -3.52 28.45
N ARG A 526 1.03 -4.18 27.63
CA ARG A 526 2.31 -3.64 27.14
C ARG A 526 2.14 -2.93 25.79
N THR A 527 0.97 -3.01 25.18
CA THR A 527 0.70 -2.45 23.86
C THR A 527 0.33 -0.97 23.92
N ILE A 528 0.94 -0.17 23.06
CA ILE A 528 0.51 1.18 22.70
C ILE A 528 -0.30 1.04 21.40
N LEU A 529 -1.63 1.10 21.50
CA LEU A 529 -2.56 0.95 20.38
C LEU A 529 -2.60 2.21 19.51
N ALA A 530 -2.50 3.38 20.15
CA ALA A 530 -2.41 4.67 19.50
C ALA A 530 -1.49 5.58 20.33
N ALA A 531 -0.59 6.31 19.68
CA ALA A 531 0.27 7.30 20.34
C ALA A 531 -0.51 8.60 20.61
N ALA A 532 -0.12 9.33 21.65
CA ALA A 532 -0.65 10.67 21.92
C ALA A 532 -0.40 11.57 20.71
N ARG A 533 -1.38 12.42 20.38
CA ARG A 533 -1.39 13.25 19.17
C ARG A 533 -1.75 14.68 19.52
N TRP A 534 -1.07 15.65 18.89
CA TRP A 534 -1.38 17.07 18.93
C TRP A 534 -1.56 17.63 17.52
N LYS A 535 -2.46 18.60 17.36
CA LYS A 535 -2.60 19.38 16.13
C LYS A 535 -2.07 20.79 16.34
N LEU A 536 -1.03 21.13 15.60
CA LEU A 536 -0.44 22.46 15.56
C LEU A 536 -0.95 23.19 14.32
N HIS A 537 -1.59 24.33 14.52
CA HIS A 537 -2.04 25.17 13.41
C HIS A 537 -1.01 26.25 13.10
N SER A 538 -0.76 26.52 11.82
CA SER A 538 0.13 27.62 11.40
C SER A 538 -0.33 28.97 11.92
N ARG A 539 -1.66 29.19 12.05
CA ARG A 539 -2.24 30.43 12.60
C ARG A 539 -1.91 30.71 14.06
N THR A 540 -1.46 29.71 14.82
CA THR A 540 -1.04 29.90 16.22
C THR A 540 0.44 30.23 16.34
N LEU A 541 1.15 30.34 15.20
CA LEU A 541 2.57 30.62 15.13
C LEU A 541 2.83 31.89 14.28
N PRO A 542 3.99 32.54 14.44
CA PRO A 542 4.34 33.72 13.64
C PRO A 542 4.41 33.44 12.14
N ALA A 543 4.16 34.48 11.34
CA ALA A 543 4.21 34.42 9.89
C ALA A 543 5.59 34.00 9.35
N ARG A 544 5.61 33.47 8.12
CA ARG A 544 6.81 32.97 7.45
C ARG A 544 7.95 33.99 7.26
N THR A 545 7.72 35.27 7.49
CA THR A 545 8.72 36.34 7.40
C THR A 545 9.52 36.52 8.70
N VAL A 546 9.02 35.99 9.82
CA VAL A 546 9.65 36.15 11.14
C VAL A 546 10.92 35.28 11.25
N PRO A 547 12.03 35.77 11.81
CA PRO A 547 13.23 34.97 12.02
C PRO A 547 12.98 33.66 12.76
N LEU A 548 13.73 32.60 12.43
CA LEU A 548 13.53 31.27 13.01
C LEU A 548 13.64 31.22 14.55
N PRO A 549 14.55 31.95 15.22
CA PRO A 549 14.61 31.96 16.69
C PRO A 549 13.32 32.47 17.33
N GLN A 550 12.81 33.61 16.88
CA GLN A 550 11.54 34.18 17.38
C GLN A 550 10.34 33.28 17.09
N TRP A 551 10.34 32.61 15.93
CA TRP A 551 9.33 31.59 15.62
C TRP A 551 9.43 30.40 16.58
N GLY A 552 10.65 29.98 16.93
CA GLY A 552 10.94 28.92 17.90
C GLY A 552 10.43 29.25 19.29
N ASP A 553 10.63 30.48 19.78
CA ASP A 553 10.14 30.91 21.11
C ASP A 553 8.63 30.75 21.25
N GLN A 554 7.87 31.11 20.20
CA GLN A 554 6.41 30.94 20.18
C GLN A 554 6.00 29.47 20.11
N LEU A 555 6.75 28.64 19.37
CA LEU A 555 6.55 27.19 19.40
C LEU A 555 6.83 26.61 20.79
N HIS A 556 7.87 27.05 21.47
CA HIS A 556 8.20 26.60 22.84
C HIS A 556 7.12 27.03 23.85
N ALA A 557 6.59 28.24 23.74
CA ALA A 557 5.45 28.69 24.53
C ALA A 557 4.19 27.84 24.27
N TRP A 558 3.90 27.53 23.01
CA TRP A 558 2.82 26.61 22.64
C TRP A 558 3.05 25.21 23.21
N ARG A 559 4.28 24.67 23.09
CA ARG A 559 4.69 23.36 23.61
C ARG A 559 4.43 23.27 25.11
N ALA A 560 4.85 24.27 25.87
CA ALA A 560 4.63 24.35 27.31
C ALA A 560 3.13 24.38 27.65
N ARG A 561 2.34 25.21 26.96
CA ARG A 561 0.89 25.33 27.17
C ARG A 561 0.13 24.04 26.89
N PHE A 562 0.49 23.33 25.81
CA PHE A 562 -0.18 22.10 25.38
C PHE A 562 0.49 20.82 25.90
N ARG A 563 1.52 20.95 26.75
CA ARG A 563 2.28 19.84 27.37
C ARG A 563 2.82 18.85 26.32
N VAL A 564 3.30 19.39 25.21
CA VAL A 564 3.89 18.61 24.11
C VAL A 564 5.34 18.25 24.50
N PRO A 565 5.78 17.00 24.33
CA PRO A 565 7.16 16.61 24.64
C PRO A 565 8.16 17.30 23.70
N GLU A 566 9.43 17.31 24.10
CA GLU A 566 10.49 17.88 23.27
C GLU A 566 10.71 17.09 21.99
N ARG A 567 10.54 15.76 22.06
CA ARG A 567 10.67 14.85 20.93
C ARG A 567 9.30 14.43 20.43
N VAL A 568 9.08 14.64 19.15
CA VAL A 568 7.82 14.31 18.48
C VAL A 568 8.09 13.60 17.17
N LEU A 569 7.08 12.90 16.67
CA LEU A 569 7.05 12.35 15.33
C LEU A 569 6.11 13.20 14.49
N LEU A 570 6.62 13.76 13.40
CA LEU A 570 5.84 14.48 12.39
C LEU A 570 5.48 13.52 11.25
N PRO A 571 4.26 12.95 11.23
CA PRO A 571 3.77 12.19 10.09
C PRO A 571 3.64 13.05 8.83
N LYS A 572 3.98 12.46 7.70
CA LYS A 572 3.65 12.92 6.36
C LYS A 572 3.40 11.68 5.51
N ASP A 573 2.15 11.40 5.15
CA ASP A 573 1.76 10.12 4.54
C ASP A 573 2.29 8.94 5.40
N ASP A 574 2.93 7.94 4.79
CA ASP A 574 3.53 6.81 5.51
C ASP A 574 4.89 7.13 6.17
N GLN A 575 5.33 8.39 6.14
CA GLN A 575 6.61 8.83 6.70
C GLN A 575 6.40 9.36 8.12
N GLN A 576 7.16 8.88 9.11
CA GLN A 576 7.24 9.50 10.43
C GLN A 576 8.61 10.14 10.58
N LEU A 577 8.65 11.47 10.69
CA LEU A 577 9.88 12.23 10.84
C LEU A 577 10.12 12.53 12.32
N PRO A 578 11.07 11.88 13.01
CA PRO A 578 11.44 12.27 14.36
C PRO A 578 12.07 13.67 14.35
N LEU A 579 11.56 14.51 15.24
CA LEU A 579 12.01 15.87 15.45
C LEU A 579 12.31 16.07 16.92
N ASP A 580 13.46 16.67 17.21
CA ASP A 580 13.73 17.25 18.52
C ASP A 580 13.46 18.75 18.44
N LEU A 581 12.36 19.17 19.05
CA LEU A 581 11.89 20.56 18.99
C LEU A 581 12.81 21.54 19.71
N THR A 582 13.92 21.11 20.31
CA THR A 582 14.98 21.98 20.84
C THR A 582 16.03 22.34 19.80
N ARG A 583 16.10 21.62 18.67
CA ARG A 583 17.11 21.81 17.63
C ARG A 583 16.62 22.74 16.52
N HIS A 584 17.37 23.79 16.22
CA HIS A 584 17.02 24.75 15.16
C HIS A 584 16.73 24.11 13.80
N VAL A 585 17.47 23.06 13.42
CA VAL A 585 17.26 22.37 12.14
C VAL A 585 15.90 21.65 12.08
N ASP A 586 15.46 21.09 13.19
CA ASP A 586 14.19 20.36 13.29
C ASP A 586 13.01 21.36 13.34
N LEU A 587 13.21 22.52 13.97
CA LEU A 587 12.28 23.65 13.90
C LEU A 587 12.09 24.15 12.46
N ALA A 588 13.18 24.28 11.70
CA ALA A 588 13.11 24.67 10.29
C ALA A 588 12.35 23.64 9.44
N LEU A 589 12.49 22.34 9.75
CA LEU A 589 11.75 21.27 9.08
C LEU A 589 10.25 21.31 9.40
N LEU A 590 9.87 21.54 10.66
CA LEU A 590 8.48 21.69 11.08
C LEU A 590 7.84 22.91 10.44
N ARG A 591 8.52 24.06 10.45
CA ARG A 591 8.05 25.28 9.79
C ARG A 591 7.86 25.08 8.29
N ALA A 592 8.83 24.47 7.62
CA ALA A 592 8.72 24.17 6.19
C ALA A 592 7.58 23.19 5.88
N HIS A 593 7.25 22.27 6.79
CA HIS A 593 6.09 21.40 6.66
C HIS A 593 4.78 22.18 6.79
N LEU A 594 4.66 23.05 7.80
CA LEU A 594 3.48 23.91 7.98
C LEU A 594 3.25 24.86 6.80
N ASP A 595 4.32 25.47 6.29
CA ASP A 595 4.27 26.38 5.13
C ASP A 595 3.85 25.67 3.83
N ALA A 596 4.10 24.36 3.72
CA ALA A 596 3.74 23.55 2.57
C ALA A 596 2.37 22.87 2.72
N SER A 597 1.77 22.90 3.91
CA SER A 597 0.47 22.27 4.20
C SER A 597 -0.67 23.13 3.66
N SER A 598 -1.47 22.58 2.75
CA SER A 598 -2.64 23.29 2.18
C SER A 598 -3.67 23.70 3.24
N PHE A 599 -3.72 22.98 4.37
CA PHE A 599 -4.63 23.24 5.47
C PHE A 599 -3.99 24.03 6.62
N GLY A 600 -2.67 24.27 6.56
CA GLY A 600 -1.92 24.93 7.64
C GLY A 600 -1.96 24.16 8.96
N ILE A 601 -2.02 22.83 8.93
CA ILE A 601 -2.03 21.97 10.13
C ILE A 601 -0.87 20.99 10.04
N ALA A 602 -0.13 20.86 11.14
CA ALA A 602 0.79 19.76 11.39
C ALA A 602 0.22 18.86 12.48
N THR A 603 0.18 17.55 12.22
CA THR A 603 -0.13 16.54 13.24
C THR A 603 1.19 16.08 13.83
N LEU A 604 1.31 16.10 15.16
CA LEU A 604 2.49 15.64 15.89
C LEU A 604 2.09 14.47 16.78
N HIS A 605 2.88 13.41 16.79
CA HIS A 605 2.72 12.31 17.74
C HIS A 605 3.85 12.30 18.75
N GLU A 606 3.58 11.74 19.93
CA GLU A 606 4.62 11.49 20.92
C GLU A 606 5.69 10.55 20.34
N ALA A 607 6.95 10.93 20.48
CA ALA A 607 8.07 10.07 20.11
C ALA A 607 8.36 9.04 21.21
N PRO A 608 8.83 7.83 20.85
CA PRO A 608 9.34 6.89 21.82
C PRO A 608 10.48 7.49 22.67
N PRO A 609 10.70 6.99 23.90
CA PRO A 609 11.87 7.34 24.69
C PRO A 609 13.19 7.14 23.92
N PRO A 610 14.25 7.90 24.24
CA PRO A 610 15.53 7.83 23.52
C PRO A 610 16.18 6.43 23.49
N ASP A 611 15.95 5.66 24.55
CA ASP A 611 16.47 4.32 24.79
C ASP A 611 15.49 3.21 24.38
N ALA A 612 14.36 3.56 23.74
CA ALA A 612 13.33 2.60 23.34
C ALA A 612 13.86 1.52 22.39
N ASP A 613 14.84 1.84 21.55
CA ASP A 613 15.45 0.89 20.60
C ASP A 613 16.76 0.29 21.15
N GLY A 614 17.03 0.40 22.46
CA GLY A 614 18.30 -0.01 23.06
C GLY A 614 18.60 -1.52 22.95
N TRP A 615 17.56 -2.37 22.99
CA TRP A 615 17.68 -3.82 22.79
C TRP A 615 18.25 -4.21 21.42
N ILE A 616 18.18 -3.32 20.43
CA ILE A 616 18.68 -3.52 19.06
C ILE A 616 19.77 -2.49 18.72
N ASN A 617 20.53 -2.03 19.72
CA ASN A 617 21.62 -1.06 19.57
C ASN A 617 21.16 0.27 18.92
N GLY A 618 19.96 0.74 19.27
CA GLY A 618 19.40 1.99 18.76
C GLY A 618 18.97 1.95 17.29
N ARG A 619 18.95 0.78 16.65
CA ARG A 619 18.53 0.65 15.24
C ARG A 619 17.02 0.80 15.13
N ALA A 620 16.58 1.76 14.32
CA ALA A 620 15.18 1.88 13.99
C ALA A 620 14.68 0.61 13.29
N HIS A 621 13.60 0.04 13.81
CA HIS A 621 13.06 -1.22 13.33
C HIS A 621 11.52 -1.19 13.30
N SER A 622 10.97 -2.15 12.56
CA SER A 622 9.57 -2.51 12.63
C SER A 622 9.46 -4.01 12.37
N ILE A 623 8.62 -4.69 13.13
CA ILE A 623 8.26 -6.08 12.91
C ILE A 623 6.93 -6.14 12.17
N VAL A 624 6.79 -7.10 11.26
CA VAL A 624 5.53 -7.39 10.59
C VAL A 624 5.20 -8.85 10.85
N VAL A 625 4.07 -9.10 11.51
CA VAL A 625 3.66 -10.43 11.94
C VAL A 625 2.34 -10.78 11.27
N PRO A 626 2.34 -11.71 10.30
CA PRO A 626 1.11 -12.31 9.80
C PRO A 626 0.42 -13.12 10.90
N LEU A 627 -0.88 -12.94 11.04
CA LEU A 627 -1.71 -13.60 12.04
C LEU A 627 -2.92 -14.22 11.35
N ALA A 628 -3.32 -15.40 11.78
CA ALA A 628 -4.53 -16.07 11.33
C ALA A 628 -5.42 -16.41 12.54
N ARG A 629 -6.74 -16.49 12.32
CA ARG A 629 -7.66 -16.99 13.34
C ARG A 629 -7.25 -18.43 13.70
N ARG A 630 -7.36 -18.77 14.98
CA ARG A 630 -7.20 -20.16 15.42
C ARG A 630 -8.36 -20.97 14.83
N SER A 631 -8.04 -22.15 14.33
CA SER A 631 -8.99 -23.13 13.79
C SER A 631 -9.99 -23.59 14.84
#